data_AF-A0A2S7J4U1-F1
#
_entry.id   AF-A0A2S7J4U1-F1
#
_cell.length_a   1.000
_cell.length_b   1.000
_cell.length_c   1.000
_cell.angle_alpha   90.00
_cell.angle_beta   90.00
_cell.angle_gamma   90.00
#
_symmetry.space_group_name_H-M   'P 1'
#
loop_
_entity.id
_entity.type
_entity.pdbx_description
1 polymer ?
#
loop_
_entity_poly.entity_id
_entity_poly.type
_entity_poly.pdbx_seq_one_letter_code
_entity_poly.pdbx_strand_id
1 'polypeptide(L)'
;MRISHLFHTLDFWRAHLAVNREPVWENILPLFFFHRDGVLAIQRLTRDWTRLYGLRQIDVFRGSVFREKWSSLRIGEVLDHMQNTSDARSAGKCVTTKEKPRYVEGSLVVVRTQDKDILIDGRRRANLWRSRPGEYGVWIIEVDPRPSRLLKLVGAANSNALDNKQKRFRG
;
A
#
# COMPACT_ATOMS: atom_id res chain seq x y z
N MET A 1 -24.45 5.51 8.88
CA MET A 1 -24.30 4.03 8.78
C MET A 1 -23.03 3.63 9.52
N ARG A 2 -23.16 2.98 10.69
CA ARG A 2 -22.01 2.44 11.45
C ARG A 2 -21.67 1.09 10.82
N ILE A 3 -20.54 0.99 10.13
CA ILE A 3 -20.02 -0.32 9.69
C ILE A 3 -19.53 -1.00 10.97
N SER A 4 -20.31 -1.95 11.48
CA SER A 4 -19.87 -2.88 12.52
C SER A 4 -18.67 -3.67 12.01
N HIS A 5 -17.69 -3.92 12.88
CA HIS A 5 -16.49 -4.66 12.52
C HIS A 5 -16.87 -6.00 11.88
N LEU A 6 -16.43 -6.22 10.64
CA LEU A 6 -16.62 -7.48 9.88
C LEU A 6 -15.85 -8.67 10.49
N PHE A 7 -15.07 -8.42 11.53
CA PHE A 7 -14.13 -9.34 12.15
C PHE A 7 -14.27 -9.28 13.66
N HIS A 8 -13.92 -10.37 14.34
CA HIS A 8 -13.81 -10.42 15.80
C HIS A 8 -12.34 -10.27 16.22
N THR A 9 -12.11 -10.00 17.51
CA THR A 9 -10.76 -9.90 18.09
C THR A 9 -9.90 -11.15 17.82
N LEU A 10 -10.52 -12.33 17.75
CA LEU A 10 -9.83 -13.58 17.44
C LEU A 10 -9.30 -13.61 15.99
N ASP A 11 -10.04 -13.01 15.05
CA ASP A 11 -9.62 -12.90 13.65
C ASP A 11 -8.42 -11.96 13.51
N PHE A 12 -8.40 -10.86 14.28
CA PHE A 12 -7.22 -10.01 14.39
C PHE A 12 -6.00 -10.82 14.83
N TRP A 13 -6.11 -11.63 15.88
CA TRP A 13 -4.97 -12.41 16.38
C TRP A 13 -4.50 -13.46 15.39
N ARG A 14 -5.43 -14.14 14.72
CA ARG A 14 -5.11 -15.08 13.64
C ARG A 14 -4.34 -14.39 12.53
N ALA A 15 -4.83 -13.25 12.04
CA ALA A 15 -4.18 -12.47 10.99
C ALA A 15 -2.82 -11.90 11.44
N HIS A 16 -2.74 -11.40 12.67
CA HIS A 16 -1.54 -10.80 13.25
C HIS A 16 -0.40 -11.82 13.33
N LEU A 17 -0.70 -13.08 13.69
CA LEU A 17 0.26 -14.17 13.77
C LEU A 17 0.45 -14.90 12.43
N ALA A 18 -0.39 -14.64 11.43
CA ALA A 18 -0.40 -15.32 10.13
C ALA A 18 0.73 -14.88 9.17
N VAL A 19 1.82 -14.31 9.66
CA VAL A 19 2.96 -13.81 8.85
C VAL A 19 3.46 -14.84 7.82
N ASN A 20 3.33 -16.13 8.15
CA ASN A 20 3.72 -17.25 7.29
C ASN A 20 2.59 -17.87 6.44
N ARG A 21 1.35 -17.38 6.51
CA ARG A 21 0.20 -17.91 5.74
C ARG A 21 0.12 -17.34 4.31
N GLU A 22 -0.85 -17.83 3.54
CA GLU A 22 -1.10 -17.39 2.17
C GLU A 22 -1.42 -15.88 2.08
N PRO A 23 -0.94 -15.21 1.02
CA PRO A 23 -1.20 -13.79 0.77
C PRO A 23 -2.58 -13.54 0.19
N VAL A 24 -3.58 -13.70 1.05
CA VAL A 24 -4.99 -13.48 0.73
C VAL A 24 -5.56 -12.38 1.61
N TRP A 25 -6.62 -11.73 1.13
CA TRP A 25 -7.23 -10.59 1.81
C TRP A 25 -7.72 -10.93 3.22
N GLU A 26 -8.17 -12.16 3.43
CA GLU A 26 -8.62 -12.70 4.71
C GLU A 26 -7.56 -12.62 5.82
N ASN A 27 -6.27 -12.57 5.45
CA ASN A 27 -5.16 -12.42 6.38
C ASN A 27 -4.72 -10.95 6.58
N ILE A 28 -5.19 -10.01 5.76
CA ILE A 28 -4.90 -8.57 5.88
C ILE A 28 -6.04 -7.81 6.52
N LEU A 29 -7.28 -8.05 6.08
CA LEU A 29 -8.46 -7.29 6.50
C LEU A 29 -8.64 -7.25 8.04
N PRO A 30 -8.43 -8.35 8.79
CA PRO A 30 -8.58 -8.32 10.24
C PRO A 30 -7.53 -7.48 10.96
N LEU A 31 -6.38 -7.16 10.33
CA LEU A 31 -5.36 -6.30 10.94
C LEU A 31 -5.89 -4.87 11.21
N PHE A 32 -6.88 -4.44 10.44
CA PHE A 32 -7.52 -3.14 10.58
C PHE A 32 -8.73 -3.16 11.51
N PHE A 33 -8.93 -4.25 12.27
CA PHE A 33 -10.03 -4.41 13.22
C PHE A 33 -10.15 -3.22 14.19
N PHE A 34 -9.04 -2.66 14.69
CA PHE A 34 -9.09 -1.56 15.65
C PHE A 34 -9.33 -0.17 15.03
N HIS A 35 -9.44 -0.05 13.70
CA HIS A 35 -9.83 1.22 13.09
C HIS A 35 -11.34 1.43 13.19
N ARG A 36 -11.75 2.68 13.44
CA ARG A 36 -13.16 3.08 13.59
C ARG A 36 -14.05 2.67 12.41
N ASP A 37 -13.50 2.61 11.21
CA ASP A 37 -14.17 2.26 9.95
C ASP A 37 -13.75 0.90 9.38
N GLY A 38 -13.02 0.09 10.17
CA GLY A 38 -12.60 -1.26 9.80
C GLY A 38 -11.86 -1.32 8.47
N VAL A 39 -12.34 -2.16 7.55
CA VAL A 39 -11.74 -2.40 6.22
C VAL A 39 -11.57 -1.11 5.40
N LEU A 40 -12.47 -0.14 5.54
CA LEU A 40 -12.37 1.14 4.82
C LEU A 40 -11.14 1.95 5.22
N ALA A 41 -10.53 1.64 6.38
CA ALA A 41 -9.30 2.27 6.80
C ALA A 41 -8.17 2.07 5.80
N ILE A 42 -8.09 0.91 5.14
CA ILE A 42 -7.07 0.59 4.13
C ILE A 42 -7.16 1.64 3.01
N GLN A 43 -8.30 1.73 2.33
CA GLN A 43 -8.51 2.68 1.23
C GLN A 43 -8.34 4.14 1.68
N ARG A 44 -8.81 4.51 2.88
CA ARG A 44 -8.63 5.88 3.40
C ARG A 44 -7.15 6.21 3.62
N LEU A 45 -6.41 5.36 4.33
CA LEU A 45 -4.99 5.57 4.63
C LEU A 45 -4.18 5.63 3.33
N THR A 46 -4.47 4.73 2.38
CA THR A 46 -3.87 4.76 1.05
C THR A 46 -4.18 6.07 0.33
N ARG A 47 -5.44 6.50 0.29
CA ARG A 47 -5.86 7.75 -0.39
C ARG A 47 -5.19 8.99 0.21
N ASP A 48 -5.08 9.03 1.54
CA ASP A 48 -4.39 10.12 2.23
C ASP A 48 -2.93 10.24 1.76
N TRP A 49 -2.21 9.12 1.68
CA TRP A 49 -0.82 9.09 1.26
C TRP A 49 -0.64 9.32 -0.23
N THR A 50 -1.46 8.72 -1.09
CA THR A 50 -1.39 9.00 -2.54
C THR A 50 -1.63 10.48 -2.84
N ARG A 51 -2.54 11.14 -2.11
CA ARG A 51 -2.73 12.60 -2.20
C ARG A 51 -1.48 13.38 -1.79
N LEU A 52 -0.83 13.00 -0.67
CA LEU A 52 0.39 13.69 -0.21
C LEU A 52 1.56 13.54 -1.20
N TYR A 53 1.68 12.35 -1.78
CA TYR A 53 2.68 12.07 -2.82
C TYR A 53 2.34 12.68 -4.20
N GLY A 54 1.14 13.22 -4.39
CA GLY A 54 0.69 13.72 -5.70
C GLY A 54 0.45 12.62 -6.73
N LEU A 55 0.13 11.40 -6.29
CA LEU A 55 -0.08 10.23 -7.13
C LEU A 55 -1.52 10.16 -7.65
N ARG A 56 -1.72 9.38 -8.73
CA ARG A 56 -3.07 9.07 -9.21
C ARG A 56 -3.83 8.23 -8.19
N GLN A 57 -5.14 8.43 -8.16
CA GLN A 57 -6.02 7.63 -7.30
C GLN A 57 -6.02 6.17 -7.74
N ILE A 58 -6.07 5.29 -6.73
CA ILE A 58 -6.10 3.84 -6.87
C ILE A 58 -7.27 3.27 -6.08
N ASP A 59 -7.70 2.08 -6.48
CA ASP A 59 -8.66 1.25 -5.76
C ASP A 59 -7.89 0.06 -5.18
N VAL A 60 -7.58 0.12 -3.89
CA VAL A 60 -6.63 -0.79 -3.23
C VAL A 60 -7.10 -2.25 -3.28
N PHE A 61 -8.41 -2.48 -3.30
CA PHE A 61 -9.01 -3.82 -3.34
C PHE A 61 -8.91 -4.50 -4.70
N ARG A 62 -8.45 -3.78 -5.73
CA ARG A 62 -8.11 -4.36 -7.03
C ARG A 62 -6.65 -4.79 -7.12
N GLY A 63 -5.87 -4.57 -6.08
CA GLY A 63 -4.47 -4.96 -6.00
C GLY A 63 -4.29 -6.45 -5.77
N SER A 64 -3.14 -6.94 -6.20
CA SER A 64 -2.63 -8.26 -5.85
C SER A 64 -1.97 -8.22 -4.48
N VAL A 65 -2.18 -9.24 -3.69
CA VAL A 65 -1.55 -9.38 -2.36
C VAL A 65 -0.42 -10.38 -2.46
N PHE A 66 0.75 -10.04 -1.93
CA PHE A 66 1.87 -10.96 -1.77
C PHE A 66 2.69 -10.63 -0.52
N ARG A 67 3.74 -11.42 -0.28
CA ARG A 67 4.65 -11.25 0.85
C ARG A 67 6.03 -10.92 0.37
N GLU A 68 6.68 -10.04 1.11
CA GLU A 68 8.10 -9.81 1.03
C GLU A 68 8.74 -9.91 2.41
N LYS A 69 10.05 -10.09 2.41
CA LYS A 69 10.89 -9.84 3.57
C LYS A 69 11.66 -8.55 3.34
N TRP A 70 11.59 -7.62 4.28
CA TRP A 70 12.31 -6.36 4.19
C TRP A 70 13.42 -6.30 5.23
N SER A 71 14.58 -5.81 4.82
CA SER A 71 15.66 -5.47 5.74
C SER A 71 15.29 -4.24 6.58
N SER A 72 15.94 -4.11 7.73
CA SER A 72 15.86 -2.92 8.59
C SER A 72 16.15 -1.63 7.83
N LEU A 73 17.11 -1.67 6.91
CA LEU A 73 17.49 -0.53 6.06
C LEU A 73 16.32 -0.10 5.17
N ARG A 74 15.71 -1.04 4.43
CA ARG A 74 14.57 -0.76 3.55
C ARG A 74 13.37 -0.20 4.33
N ILE A 75 13.10 -0.74 5.52
CA ILE A 75 12.05 -0.19 6.41
C ILE A 75 12.38 1.26 6.80
N GLY A 76 13.64 1.54 7.14
CA GLY A 76 14.12 2.88 7.45
C GLY A 76 13.90 3.86 6.29
N GLU A 77 14.30 3.47 5.08
CA GLU A 77 14.13 4.27 3.86
C GLU A 77 12.67 4.64 3.59
N VAL A 78 11.75 3.68 3.71
CA VAL A 78 10.31 3.93 3.52
C VAL A 78 9.77 4.91 4.58
N LEU A 79 10.15 4.72 5.85
CA LEU A 79 9.72 5.64 6.93
C LEU A 79 10.26 7.05 6.73
N ASP A 80 11.52 7.18 6.34
CA ASP A 80 12.16 8.48 6.10
C ASP A 80 11.52 9.18 4.89
N HIS A 81 11.26 8.44 3.81
CA HIS A 81 10.57 8.99 2.63
C HIS A 81 9.16 9.51 2.98
N MET A 82 8.40 8.73 3.74
CA MET A 82 7.06 9.11 4.20
C MET A 82 7.09 10.31 5.14
N GLN A 83 8.04 10.35 6.08
CA GLN A 83 8.21 11.46 7.02
C GLN A 83 8.59 12.75 6.28
N ASN A 84 9.61 12.70 5.41
CA ASN A 84 10.05 13.83 4.61
C ASN A 84 8.92 14.39 3.73
N THR A 85 8.07 13.52 3.17
CA THR A 85 6.91 13.94 2.38
C THR A 85 5.86 14.63 3.24
N SER A 86 5.59 14.10 4.44
CA SER A 86 4.68 14.73 5.40
C SER A 86 5.15 16.13 5.78
N ASP A 87 6.45 16.27 6.09
CA ASP A 87 7.05 17.53 6.52
C ASP A 87 7.07 18.56 5.39
N ALA A 88 7.50 18.16 4.18
CA ALA A 88 7.54 19.00 3.00
C ALA A 88 6.14 19.50 2.56
N ARG A 89 5.08 18.75 2.88
CA ARG A 89 3.68 19.12 2.62
C ARG A 89 2.99 19.78 3.81
N SER A 90 3.71 19.99 4.92
CA SER A 90 3.15 20.49 6.19
C SER A 90 1.90 19.72 6.62
N ALA A 91 1.89 18.40 6.40
CA ALA A 91 0.71 17.56 6.57
C ALA A 91 0.43 17.17 8.03
N GLY A 92 1.37 17.43 8.93
CA GLY A 92 1.25 17.10 10.36
C GLY A 92 1.17 15.59 10.67
N LYS A 93 1.45 14.71 9.70
CA LYS A 93 1.46 13.26 9.93
C LYS A 93 2.81 12.84 10.52
N CYS A 94 2.77 12.25 11.71
CA CYS A 94 3.95 11.70 12.40
C CYS A 94 4.15 10.22 12.02
N VAL A 95 5.10 9.96 11.13
CA VAL A 95 5.47 8.60 10.68
C VAL A 95 6.57 8.05 11.58
N THR A 96 7.62 8.83 11.83
CA THR A 96 8.70 8.45 12.74
C THR A 96 8.26 8.69 14.18
N THR A 97 8.51 7.72 15.06
CA THR A 97 8.06 7.78 16.45
C THR A 97 8.93 6.95 17.38
N LYS A 98 8.99 7.37 18.65
CA LYS A 98 9.60 6.60 19.75
C LYS A 98 8.57 5.76 20.53
N GLU A 99 7.30 5.81 20.15
CA GLU A 99 6.24 5.02 20.78
C GLU A 99 6.48 3.52 20.60
N LYS A 100 6.50 2.78 21.71
CA LYS A 100 6.64 1.32 21.68
C LYS A 100 5.41 0.67 21.03
N PRO A 101 5.58 -0.32 20.15
CA PRO A 101 4.45 -1.10 19.66
C PRO A 101 3.83 -1.89 20.82
N ARG A 102 2.52 -2.13 20.76
CA ARG A 102 1.84 -2.98 21.74
C ARG A 102 2.28 -4.44 21.62
N TYR A 103 2.58 -4.88 20.40
CA TYR A 103 3.07 -6.22 20.06
C TYR A 103 4.25 -6.08 19.09
N VAL A 104 5.33 -6.81 19.36
CA VAL A 104 6.55 -6.75 18.54
C VAL A 104 6.42 -7.67 17.34
N GLU A 105 5.67 -8.76 17.48
CA GLU A 105 5.40 -9.76 16.47
C GLU A 105 4.44 -9.23 15.37
N GLY A 106 4.33 -10.00 14.28
CA GLY A 106 3.42 -9.74 13.17
C GLY A 106 4.13 -9.21 11.93
N SER A 107 3.34 -8.62 11.02
CA SER A 107 3.85 -8.06 9.75
C SER A 107 3.57 -6.58 9.63
N LEU A 108 4.27 -5.91 8.73
CA LEU A 108 3.85 -4.61 8.21
C LEU A 108 2.81 -4.82 7.10
N VAL A 109 1.97 -3.81 6.86
CA VAL A 109 1.11 -3.77 5.67
C VAL A 109 1.48 -2.54 4.86
N VAL A 110 1.85 -2.77 3.60
CA VAL A 110 2.32 -1.76 2.67
C VAL A 110 1.47 -1.81 1.41
N VAL A 111 1.13 -0.64 0.88
CA VAL A 111 0.59 -0.50 -0.48
C VAL A 111 1.72 -0.07 -1.40
N ARG A 112 1.98 -0.85 -2.45
CA ARG A 112 2.91 -0.50 -3.52
C ARG A 112 2.14 0.00 -4.73
N THR A 113 2.43 1.21 -5.18
CA THR A 113 1.81 1.80 -6.36
C THR A 113 2.69 2.89 -6.94
N GLN A 114 2.74 3.01 -8.28
CA GLN A 114 3.42 4.14 -8.95
C GLN A 114 4.83 4.39 -8.40
N ASP A 115 5.61 3.32 -8.24
CA ASP A 115 6.98 3.30 -7.71
C ASP A 115 7.13 3.85 -6.27
N LYS A 116 6.05 3.78 -5.49
CA LYS A 116 6.01 4.19 -4.09
C LYS A 116 5.50 3.07 -3.20
N ASP A 117 6.21 2.87 -2.11
CA ASP A 117 5.80 2.02 -0.99
C ASP A 117 5.16 2.90 0.10
N ILE A 118 3.95 2.55 0.52
CA ILE A 118 3.15 3.29 1.50
C ILE A 118 2.82 2.39 2.69
N LEU A 119 3.42 2.64 3.86
CA LEU A 119 3.12 1.90 5.09
C LEU A 119 1.74 2.31 5.65
N ILE A 120 0.81 1.37 5.68
CA ILE A 120 -0.57 1.61 6.16
C ILE A 120 -0.91 0.88 7.47
N ASP A 121 -0.17 -0.15 7.87
CA ASP A 121 -0.20 -0.72 9.22
C ASP A 121 1.20 -1.07 9.72
N GLY A 122 1.38 -1.04 11.04
CA GLY A 122 2.62 -1.45 11.69
C GLY A 122 3.62 -0.32 11.94
N ARG A 123 3.21 0.96 11.85
CA ARG A 123 4.07 2.15 12.07
C ARG A 123 5.03 2.01 13.27
N ARG A 124 4.52 1.63 14.44
CA ARG A 124 5.34 1.48 15.66
C ARG A 124 6.33 0.31 15.58
N ARG A 125 5.93 -0.82 14.96
CA ARG A 125 6.84 -1.96 14.71
C ARG A 125 7.93 -1.57 13.73
N ALA A 126 7.57 -0.91 12.62
CA ALA A 126 8.53 -0.41 11.64
C ALA A 126 9.59 0.52 12.28
N ASN A 127 9.16 1.44 13.16
CA ASN A 127 10.08 2.32 13.90
C ASN A 127 11.00 1.56 14.88
N LEU A 128 10.54 0.44 15.45
CA LEU A 128 11.38 -0.44 16.26
C LEU A 128 12.36 -1.26 15.40
N TRP A 129 11.91 -1.75 14.25
CA TRP A 129 12.65 -2.66 13.39
C TRP A 129 13.71 -1.96 12.54
N ARG A 130 13.51 -0.69 12.16
CA ARG A 130 14.52 0.07 11.40
C ARG A 130 15.89 0.19 12.09
N SER A 131 15.94 0.00 13.41
CA SER A 131 17.17 0.06 14.21
C SER A 131 17.66 -1.31 14.71
N ARG A 132 17.02 -2.40 14.28
CA ARG A 132 17.37 -3.77 14.67
C ARG A 132 17.74 -4.57 13.43
N PRO A 133 18.96 -5.12 13.32
CA PRO A 133 19.32 -5.97 12.18
C PRO A 133 18.36 -7.16 12.03
N GLY A 134 17.90 -7.42 10.81
CA GLY A 134 17.05 -8.56 10.51
C GLY A 134 16.24 -8.39 9.23
N GLU A 135 15.49 -9.43 8.91
CA GLU A 135 14.48 -9.45 7.85
C GLU A 135 13.09 -9.61 8.46
N TYR A 136 12.16 -8.76 8.03
CA TYR A 136 10.83 -8.68 8.62
C TYR A 136 9.75 -8.94 7.58
N GLY A 137 8.71 -9.67 7.97
CA GLY A 137 7.59 -9.97 7.09
C GLY A 137 6.76 -8.72 6.77
N VAL A 138 6.51 -8.50 5.49
CA VAL A 138 5.71 -7.40 4.98
C VAL A 138 4.65 -7.94 4.02
N TRP A 139 3.39 -7.61 4.29
CA TRP A 139 2.32 -7.78 3.33
C TRP A 139 2.36 -6.62 2.34
N ILE A 140 2.46 -6.95 1.05
CA ILE A 140 2.41 -5.98 -0.04
C ILE A 140 1.06 -6.10 -0.72
N ILE A 141 0.36 -4.98 -0.83
CA ILE A 141 -0.78 -4.80 -1.73
C ILE A 141 -0.27 -4.01 -2.92
N GLU A 142 0.02 -4.69 -4.03
CA GLU A 142 0.49 -4.06 -5.27
C GLU A 142 -0.69 -3.71 -6.17
N VAL A 143 -0.77 -2.44 -6.53
CA VAL A 143 -1.92 -1.91 -7.26
C VAL A 143 -1.51 -0.78 -8.17
N ASP A 144 -1.85 -0.93 -9.45
CA ASP A 144 -1.68 0.12 -10.43
C ASP A 144 -2.91 1.04 -10.53
N PRO A 145 -2.70 2.33 -10.80
CA PRO A 145 -3.78 3.23 -11.15
C PRO A 145 -4.44 2.76 -12.44
N ARG A 146 -5.76 2.99 -12.54
CA ARG A 146 -6.47 2.69 -13.79
C ARG A 146 -5.81 3.46 -14.94
N PRO A 147 -5.60 2.84 -16.11
CA PRO A 147 -5.23 3.58 -17.29
C PRO A 147 -6.26 4.69 -17.51
N SER A 148 -5.80 5.92 -17.73
CA SER A 148 -6.70 7.01 -18.08
C SER A 148 -7.42 6.65 -19.38
N ARG A 149 -8.72 6.96 -19.51
CA ARG A 149 -9.45 6.75 -20.79
C ARG A 149 -8.75 7.47 -21.96
N LEU A 150 -8.03 8.55 -21.67
CA LEU A 150 -7.19 9.28 -22.62
C LEU A 150 -6.02 8.43 -23.18
N LEU A 151 -5.36 7.59 -22.37
CA LEU A 151 -4.29 6.71 -22.88
C LEU A 151 -4.83 5.65 -23.85
N LYS A 152 -6.08 5.17 -23.67
CA LYS A 152 -6.74 4.29 -24.65
C LYS A 152 -7.04 5.01 -25.96
N LEU A 153 -7.41 6.29 -25.92
CA LEU A 153 -7.66 7.10 -27.11
C LEU A 153 -6.37 7.41 -27.89
N VAL A 154 -5.28 7.73 -27.20
CA VAL A 154 -3.98 8.00 -27.85
C VAL A 154 -3.34 6.71 -28.40
N GLY A 155 -3.49 5.58 -27.69
CA GLY A 155 -3.05 4.27 -28.19
C GLY A 155 -3.85 3.77 -29.42
N ALA A 156 -5.15 4.07 -29.47
CA ALA A 156 -6.00 3.76 -30.63
C ALA A 156 -5.76 4.71 -31.83
N ALA A 157 -5.43 5.98 -31.57
CA ALA A 157 -5.08 6.94 -32.62
C ALA A 157 -3.76 6.59 -33.32
N ASN A 158 -2.76 6.10 -32.57
CA ASN A 158 -1.46 5.70 -33.14
C ASN A 158 -1.51 4.39 -33.92
N SER A 159 -2.38 3.45 -33.55
CA SER A 159 -2.58 2.20 -34.30
C SER A 159 -3.31 2.43 -35.63
N ASN A 160 -4.29 3.33 -35.67
CA ASN A 160 -4.96 3.72 -36.91
C ASN A 160 -4.09 4.54 -37.87
N ALA A 161 -3.08 5.27 -37.37
CA ALA A 161 -2.17 6.06 -38.20
C ALA A 161 -1.09 5.18 -38.91
N LEU A 162 -0.72 4.06 -38.31
CA LEU A 162 0.22 3.09 -38.89
C LEU A 162 -0.45 2.24 -39.99
N ASP A 163 -1.72 1.86 -39.80
CA ASP A 163 -2.46 1.03 -40.76
C ASP A 163 -2.79 1.77 -42.07
N ASN A 164 -3.03 3.09 -41.98
CA ASN A 164 -3.27 3.93 -43.16
C ASN A 164 -2.01 4.31 -43.95
N LYS A 165 -0.81 4.22 -43.35
CA LYS A 165 0.45 4.40 -44.10
C LYS A 165 0.84 3.15 -44.88
N GLN A 166 0.53 1.95 -44.39
CA GLN A 166 0.85 0.70 -45.09
C GLN A 166 -0.03 0.44 -46.33
N LYS A 167 -1.28 0.94 -46.36
CA LYS A 167 -2.16 0.84 -47.54
C LYS A 167 -1.80 1.82 -48.68
N ARG A 168 -0.99 2.85 -48.44
CA ARG A 168 -0.57 3.82 -49.48
C ARG A 168 0.68 3.41 -50.26
N PHE A 169 1.39 2.37 -49.83
CA PHE A 169 2.62 1.88 -50.47
C PHE A 169 2.46 0.53 -51.19
N ARG A 170 1.23 0.04 -51.34
CA ARG A 170 0.89 -1.07 -52.23
C ARG A 170 -0.05 -0.58 -53.33
N GLY A 171 0.50 0.31 -54.16
CA GLY A 171 0.03 0.53 -55.53
C GLY A 171 0.84 -0.36 -56.47
#